data_AF-A0A0D2BSG9-F1
#
_entry.id   AF-A0A0D2BSG9-F1
#
_cell.length_a   1.000
_cell.length_b   1.000
_cell.length_c   1.000
_cell.angle_alpha   90.00
_cell.angle_beta   90.00
_cell.angle_gamma   90.00
#
_symmetry.space_group_name_H-M   'P 1'
#
loop_
_entity.id
_entity.type
_entity.pdbx_description
1 polymer ?
#
loop_
_entity_poly.entity_id
_entity_poly.type
_entity_poly.pdbx_seq_one_letter_code
_entity_poly.pdbx_strand_id
1 'polypeptide(L)'
;MNKTCASVFADVSRFWNTSDPRNYYCGDLVRNSCDGLCQDSSTGARDFMNWNTHVCRDYLNTYNPLNHKQEFYRHWTDLDSLSDLAYQGLFPWKWQVRNETRSTNNSTTTQTDCASTPAELGSFAAINVIVLLVSILLSRRTFVERITFGRCGKAGSSMWILTGFLSFILSVAANFVNALLLNHTPGYGHVPIGSLVLLWSTRPRMAWIMILLVNVQSEDSEYLGSAASAALSETLQQLVGLTYVGKTANYARVNGLFSTSRLAHIPHAYHATLMYRGSVLVLVSVGFALISLLVIMRKMRNQIFSMLGFGKKKDVSGQQNEMLLSDYSSSSRQQSSLPKTLQKMHLEQDHIGLVYRMAIYMVPLFIGQWLFWAGFVNLSGDLYCPPSIWRMMGVWSGFSSLGLLFGAAG
;
A
#
# COMPACT_ATOMS: atom_id res chain seq x y z
N MET A 1 -34.30 -7.62 -18.99
CA MET A 1 -33.15 -6.84 -18.53
C MET A 1 -31.94 -7.75 -18.63
N ASN A 2 -30.90 -7.41 -19.41
CA ASN A 2 -29.68 -8.21 -19.47
C ASN A 2 -29.05 -8.26 -18.07
N LYS A 3 -29.18 -9.38 -17.38
CA LYS A 3 -28.45 -9.62 -16.13
C LYS A 3 -26.96 -9.71 -16.46
N THR A 4 -26.11 -9.03 -15.67
CA THR A 4 -24.66 -9.16 -15.79
C THR A 4 -24.21 -10.54 -15.32
N CYS A 5 -23.04 -10.98 -15.77
CA CYS A 5 -22.52 -12.29 -15.39
C CYS A 5 -22.30 -12.48 -13.90
N ALA A 6 -21.86 -11.41 -13.25
CA ALA A 6 -21.89 -11.33 -11.81
C ALA A 6 -23.30 -11.62 -11.28
N SER A 7 -24.34 -10.91 -11.74
CA SER A 7 -25.72 -11.07 -11.23
C SER A 7 -26.29 -12.47 -11.34
N VAL A 8 -25.93 -13.17 -12.41
CA VAL A 8 -26.23 -14.58 -12.55
C VAL A 8 -25.52 -15.39 -11.47
N PHE A 9 -24.23 -15.14 -11.20
CA PHE A 9 -23.45 -15.79 -10.14
C PHE A 9 -24.08 -15.65 -8.73
N ALA A 10 -24.39 -14.45 -8.24
CA ALA A 10 -24.94 -14.35 -6.87
C ALA A 10 -26.37 -14.85 -6.75
N ASP A 11 -27.16 -14.82 -7.83
CA ASP A 11 -28.45 -15.50 -7.83
C ASP A 11 -28.21 -17.00 -7.56
N VAL A 12 -27.18 -17.62 -8.17
CA VAL A 12 -26.77 -19.01 -7.87
C VAL A 12 -26.46 -19.21 -6.39
N SER A 13 -25.57 -18.39 -5.83
CA SER A 13 -25.14 -18.51 -4.43
C SER A 13 -26.30 -18.27 -3.46
N ARG A 14 -27.29 -17.47 -3.84
CA ARG A 14 -28.49 -17.19 -3.02
C ARG A 14 -29.48 -18.37 -3.04
N PHE A 15 -29.68 -18.98 -4.20
CA PHE A 15 -30.59 -20.13 -4.35
C PHE A 15 -29.97 -21.46 -3.89
N TRP A 16 -28.66 -21.47 -3.60
CA TRP A 16 -27.90 -22.59 -3.04
C TRP A 16 -28.58 -23.30 -1.85
N ASN A 17 -29.13 -22.52 -0.91
CA ASN A 17 -29.76 -23.05 0.30
C ASN A 17 -31.26 -23.37 0.14
N THR A 18 -31.81 -23.20 -1.06
CA THR A 18 -33.21 -23.55 -1.31
C THR A 18 -33.34 -25.04 -1.58
N SER A 19 -34.53 -25.58 -1.31
CA SER A 19 -34.84 -27.01 -1.51
C SER A 19 -34.77 -27.44 -2.98
N ASP A 20 -34.77 -26.49 -3.93
CA ASP A 20 -34.67 -26.77 -5.36
C ASP A 20 -33.97 -25.64 -6.14
N PRO A 21 -32.63 -25.53 -6.09
CA PRO A 21 -31.87 -24.52 -6.81
C PRO A 21 -32.10 -24.58 -8.33
N ARG A 22 -32.50 -25.77 -8.83
CA ARG A 22 -32.55 -26.15 -10.25
C ARG A 22 -33.54 -25.32 -11.08
N ASN A 23 -34.75 -25.12 -10.58
CA ASN A 23 -35.83 -24.43 -11.30
C ASN A 23 -35.63 -22.91 -11.38
N TYR A 24 -34.96 -22.32 -10.38
CA TYR A 24 -34.67 -20.89 -10.35
C TYR A 24 -33.39 -20.54 -11.11
N TYR A 25 -32.35 -21.38 -10.96
CA TYR A 25 -31.03 -21.16 -11.53
C TYR A 25 -31.02 -21.24 -13.05
N CYS A 26 -31.48 -22.36 -13.62
CA CYS A 26 -31.32 -22.62 -15.05
C CYS A 26 -32.25 -21.78 -15.92
N GLY A 27 -33.44 -21.44 -15.42
CA GLY A 27 -34.36 -20.53 -16.11
C GLY A 27 -33.77 -19.13 -16.30
N ASP A 28 -33.08 -18.59 -15.28
CA ASP A 28 -32.48 -17.26 -15.38
C ASP A 28 -31.13 -17.27 -16.10
N LEU A 29 -30.33 -18.30 -15.93
CA LEU A 29 -29.01 -18.38 -16.56
C LEU A 29 -29.11 -18.52 -18.09
N VAL A 30 -30.04 -19.33 -18.61
CA VAL A 30 -30.25 -19.50 -20.06
C VAL A 30 -30.83 -18.24 -20.72
N ARG A 31 -31.57 -17.41 -19.97
CA ARG A 31 -32.21 -16.19 -20.49
C ARG A 31 -31.30 -14.96 -20.53
N ASN A 32 -30.13 -15.00 -19.90
CA ASN A 32 -29.26 -13.83 -19.77
C ASN A 32 -27.91 -14.02 -20.48
N SER A 33 -27.54 -13.06 -21.33
CA SER A 33 -26.23 -13.05 -21.99
C SER A 33 -25.17 -12.32 -21.14
N CYS A 34 -24.02 -12.96 -20.98
CA CYS A 34 -22.91 -12.51 -20.14
C CYS A 34 -21.87 -11.64 -20.88
N ASP A 35 -22.33 -10.72 -21.72
CA ASP A 35 -21.46 -10.11 -22.75
C ASP A 35 -20.39 -9.16 -22.18
N GLY A 36 -20.49 -8.73 -20.91
CA GLY A 36 -19.65 -7.66 -20.35
C GLY A 36 -18.42 -8.08 -19.54
N LEU A 37 -18.36 -9.32 -19.05
CA LEU A 37 -17.21 -9.90 -18.31
C LEU A 37 -16.43 -10.88 -19.18
N CYS A 38 -17.07 -11.43 -20.20
CA CYS A 38 -16.56 -12.53 -21.00
C CYS A 38 -16.03 -12.07 -22.35
N GLN A 39 -15.60 -10.82 -22.59
CA GLN A 39 -15.11 -10.39 -23.91
C GLN A 39 -13.64 -10.75 -24.19
N ASP A 40 -12.83 -10.94 -23.15
CA ASP A 40 -11.44 -11.36 -23.34
C ASP A 40 -11.35 -12.89 -23.43
N SER A 41 -10.88 -13.40 -24.57
CA SER A 41 -10.89 -14.82 -24.98
C SER A 41 -9.99 -15.75 -24.17
N SER A 42 -9.43 -15.28 -23.05
CA SER A 42 -8.41 -15.99 -22.26
C SER A 42 -8.82 -16.24 -20.80
N THR A 43 -10.10 -16.07 -20.45
CA THR A 43 -10.55 -16.10 -19.06
C THR A 43 -11.50 -17.26 -18.78
N GLY A 44 -11.14 -18.12 -17.83
CA GLY A 44 -11.97 -19.23 -17.35
C GLY A 44 -13.37 -18.82 -16.87
N ALA A 45 -13.63 -17.52 -16.66
CA ALA A 45 -14.97 -16.99 -16.43
C ALA A 45 -15.91 -17.17 -17.63
N ARG A 46 -15.43 -17.05 -18.88
CA ARG A 46 -16.24 -17.34 -20.09
C ARG A 46 -16.54 -18.84 -20.16
N ASP A 47 -15.53 -19.68 -19.94
CA ASP A 47 -15.68 -21.13 -19.99
C ASP A 47 -16.61 -21.64 -18.88
N PHE A 48 -16.53 -21.08 -17.68
CA PHE A 48 -17.46 -21.33 -16.59
C PHE A 48 -18.90 -21.01 -16.97
N MET A 49 -19.12 -19.87 -17.61
CA MET A 49 -20.47 -19.43 -17.98
C MET A 49 -21.05 -20.24 -19.13
N ASN A 50 -20.21 -20.60 -20.10
CA ASN A 50 -20.58 -21.52 -21.17
C ASN A 50 -20.93 -22.90 -20.61
N TRP A 51 -20.11 -23.41 -19.69
CA TRP A 51 -20.35 -24.68 -19.00
C TRP A 51 -21.67 -24.64 -18.21
N ASN A 52 -21.90 -23.60 -17.40
CA ASN A 52 -23.16 -23.44 -16.67
C ASN A 52 -24.37 -23.38 -17.60
N THR A 53 -24.24 -22.65 -18.71
CA THR A 53 -25.32 -22.54 -19.70
C THR A 53 -25.61 -23.87 -20.37
N HIS A 54 -24.57 -24.66 -20.65
CA HIS A 54 -24.70 -26.00 -21.21
C HIS A 54 -25.36 -26.96 -20.23
N VAL A 55 -24.87 -27.05 -18.99
CA VAL A 55 -25.45 -27.89 -17.93
C VAL A 55 -26.92 -27.53 -17.69
N CYS A 56 -27.25 -26.23 -17.67
CA CYS A 56 -28.62 -25.78 -17.50
C CYS A 56 -29.52 -26.03 -18.71
N ARG A 57 -28.99 -25.95 -19.93
CA ARG A 57 -29.73 -26.25 -21.16
C ARG A 57 -30.03 -27.74 -21.27
N ASP A 58 -29.04 -28.58 -21.02
CA ASP A 58 -29.20 -30.04 -21.02
C ASP A 58 -30.22 -30.48 -19.96
N TYR A 59 -30.21 -29.83 -18.79
CA TYR A 59 -31.20 -30.03 -17.75
C TYR A 59 -32.63 -29.65 -18.19
N LEU A 60 -32.83 -28.43 -18.73
CA LEU A 60 -34.15 -27.94 -19.14
C LEU A 60 -34.78 -28.77 -20.27
N ASN A 61 -33.96 -29.42 -21.10
CA ASN A 61 -34.41 -30.19 -22.26
C ASN A 61 -34.75 -31.65 -21.95
N THR A 62 -34.51 -32.16 -20.73
CA THR A 62 -34.60 -33.59 -20.43
C THR A 62 -35.81 -33.92 -19.53
N TYR A 63 -36.63 -34.90 -19.94
CA TYR A 63 -37.99 -35.16 -19.43
C TYR A 63 -38.07 -35.95 -18.10
N ASN A 64 -36.98 -36.23 -17.37
CA ASN A 64 -37.01 -37.14 -16.21
C ASN A 64 -36.24 -36.61 -14.96
N PRO A 65 -36.93 -36.18 -13.88
CA PRO A 65 -36.36 -35.32 -12.83
C PRO A 65 -35.58 -36.01 -11.69
N LEU A 66 -35.64 -37.34 -11.54
CA LEU A 66 -35.11 -38.04 -10.34
C LEU A 66 -33.63 -38.45 -10.44
N ASN A 67 -33.16 -38.94 -11.59
CA ASN A 67 -31.77 -39.39 -11.75
C ASN A 67 -30.76 -38.23 -11.87
N HIS A 68 -31.20 -37.07 -12.34
CA HIS A 68 -30.32 -35.92 -12.60
C HIS A 68 -30.01 -35.07 -11.37
N LYS A 69 -30.67 -35.27 -10.22
CA LYS A 69 -30.27 -34.59 -8.97
C LYS A 69 -28.81 -34.92 -8.66
N GLN A 70 -28.43 -36.18 -8.77
CA GLN A 70 -27.09 -36.67 -8.46
C GLN A 70 -26.05 -36.24 -9.52
N GLU A 71 -26.46 -36.13 -10.78
CA GLU A 71 -25.60 -35.68 -11.89
C GLU A 71 -25.37 -34.16 -11.87
N PHE A 72 -26.40 -33.37 -11.57
CA PHE A 72 -26.28 -31.93 -11.31
C PHE A 72 -25.30 -31.68 -10.15
N TYR A 73 -25.42 -32.40 -9.03
CA TYR A 73 -24.47 -32.28 -7.91
C TYR A 73 -23.06 -32.77 -8.23
N ARG A 74 -22.89 -33.76 -9.11
CA ARG A 74 -21.57 -34.21 -9.59
C ARG A 74 -20.90 -33.18 -10.48
N HIS A 75 -21.64 -32.57 -11.40
CA HIS A 75 -21.12 -31.46 -12.20
C HIS A 75 -20.93 -30.21 -11.32
N TRP A 76 -21.70 -30.07 -10.25
CA TRP A 76 -21.56 -28.96 -9.33
C TRP A 76 -20.22 -28.90 -8.58
N THR A 77 -19.52 -30.02 -8.35
CA THR A 77 -18.15 -29.94 -7.78
C THR A 77 -17.17 -29.21 -8.71
N ASP A 78 -17.47 -29.15 -10.01
CA ASP A 78 -16.71 -28.31 -10.95
C ASP A 78 -16.99 -26.81 -10.71
N LEU A 79 -18.16 -26.46 -10.12
CA LEU A 79 -18.52 -25.07 -9.77
C LEU A 79 -17.54 -24.46 -8.77
N ASP A 80 -17.06 -25.22 -7.78
CA ASP A 80 -16.07 -24.71 -6.82
C ASP A 80 -14.75 -24.40 -7.55
N SER A 81 -14.31 -25.29 -8.44
CA SER A 81 -13.09 -25.07 -9.25
C SER A 81 -13.23 -23.87 -10.20
N LEU A 82 -14.42 -23.66 -10.76
CA LEU A 82 -14.68 -22.59 -11.70
C LEU A 82 -15.00 -21.26 -10.98
N SER A 83 -15.53 -21.32 -9.77
CA SER A 83 -15.61 -20.19 -8.83
C SER A 83 -14.20 -19.74 -8.45
N ASP A 84 -13.28 -20.67 -8.17
CA ASP A 84 -11.87 -20.39 -7.94
C ASP A 84 -11.22 -19.71 -9.15
N LEU A 85 -11.52 -20.18 -10.37
CA LEU A 85 -11.09 -19.52 -11.60
C LEU A 85 -11.71 -18.12 -11.77
N ALA A 86 -12.96 -17.93 -11.38
CA ALA A 86 -13.61 -16.61 -11.38
C ALA A 86 -12.95 -15.67 -10.36
N TYR A 87 -12.55 -16.16 -9.18
CA TYR A 87 -11.79 -15.37 -8.19
C TYR A 87 -10.41 -14.97 -8.72
N GLN A 88 -9.72 -15.88 -9.41
CA GLN A 88 -8.45 -15.55 -10.06
C GLN A 88 -8.62 -14.39 -11.07
N GLY A 89 -9.78 -14.33 -11.72
CA GLY A 89 -10.18 -13.23 -12.59
C GLY A 89 -10.45 -11.89 -11.90
N LEU A 90 -10.32 -11.78 -10.58
CA LEU A 90 -10.39 -10.50 -9.86
C LEU A 90 -9.01 -9.92 -9.56
N PHE A 91 -7.94 -10.70 -9.72
CA PHE A 91 -6.59 -10.22 -9.50
C PHE A 91 -6.00 -9.64 -10.78
N PRO A 92 -5.24 -8.53 -10.69
CA PRO A 92 -4.58 -7.93 -11.85
C PRO A 92 -3.29 -8.69 -12.25
N TRP A 93 -3.06 -9.86 -11.67
CA TRP A 93 -1.92 -10.75 -11.95
C TRP A 93 -2.37 -12.21 -11.92
N LYS A 94 -1.59 -13.07 -12.59
CA LYS A 94 -1.92 -14.49 -12.79
C LYS A 94 -1.23 -15.44 -11.81
N TRP A 95 -0.24 -14.95 -11.05
CA TRP A 95 0.51 -15.76 -10.10
C TRP A 95 -0.20 -15.83 -8.75
N GLN A 96 0.10 -16.86 -7.97
CA GLN A 96 -0.51 -17.14 -6.66
C GLN A 96 0.60 -17.45 -5.65
N VAL A 97 0.29 -17.37 -4.35
CA VAL A 97 1.20 -17.78 -3.28
C VAL A 97 0.60 -19.02 -2.64
N ARG A 98 0.61 -20.13 -3.36
CA ARG A 98 0.01 -21.40 -2.89
C ARG A 98 1.00 -22.53 -3.14
N ASN A 99 0.98 -23.57 -2.31
CA ASN A 99 1.81 -24.75 -2.52
C ASN A 99 1.27 -25.59 -3.71
N GLU A 100 2.05 -25.73 -4.79
CA GLU A 100 1.69 -26.51 -5.99
C GLU A 100 1.74 -28.04 -5.77
N THR A 101 2.51 -28.52 -4.80
CA THR A 101 2.72 -29.96 -4.53
C THR A 101 1.44 -30.69 -4.06
N ARG A 102 0.33 -29.97 -3.94
CA ARG A 102 -0.98 -30.46 -3.48
C ARG A 102 -1.77 -31.19 -4.57
N SER A 103 -1.51 -30.92 -5.85
CA SER A 103 -2.10 -31.70 -6.95
C SER A 103 -1.27 -32.96 -7.16
N THR A 104 -1.80 -34.14 -6.85
CA THR A 104 -2.07 -35.21 -7.85
C THR A 104 -2.35 -36.57 -7.18
N ASN A 105 -1.89 -36.87 -5.96
CA ASN A 105 -1.95 -38.26 -5.47
C ASN A 105 -2.82 -38.42 -4.21
N ASN A 106 -3.98 -39.04 -4.39
CA ASN A 106 -4.84 -39.60 -3.35
C ASN A 106 -4.01 -40.33 -2.29
N SER A 107 -3.75 -39.73 -1.11
CA SER A 107 -3.44 -40.40 0.17
C SER A 107 -3.03 -39.36 1.23
N THR A 108 -3.95 -39.02 2.14
CA THR A 108 -3.72 -38.71 3.58
C THR A 108 -2.51 -37.85 3.97
N THR A 109 -2.01 -36.96 3.12
CA THR A 109 -0.98 -36.00 3.52
C THR A 109 -1.63 -34.85 4.29
N THR A 110 -1.18 -34.69 5.53
CA THR A 110 -1.50 -33.60 6.45
C THR A 110 -1.51 -32.27 5.70
N GLN A 111 -2.70 -31.74 5.48
CA GLN A 111 -2.90 -30.41 4.91
C GLN A 111 -2.11 -29.42 5.76
N THR A 112 -1.11 -28.76 5.16
CA THR A 112 -0.43 -27.66 5.85
C THR A 112 -1.46 -26.53 5.95
N ASP A 113 -1.92 -26.27 7.17
CA ASP A 113 -2.93 -25.25 7.41
C ASP A 113 -2.38 -23.87 7.06
N CYS A 114 -3.05 -23.19 6.13
CA CYS A 114 -2.77 -21.81 5.80
C CYS A 114 -3.07 -20.92 7.01
N ALA A 115 -2.29 -19.86 7.20
CA ALA A 115 -2.59 -18.88 8.22
C ALA A 115 -3.96 -18.25 7.95
N SER A 116 -4.76 -18.06 9.00
CA SER A 116 -6.05 -17.40 8.84
C SER A 116 -5.85 -15.93 8.46
N THR A 117 -6.79 -15.34 7.70
CA THR A 117 -6.75 -13.93 7.31
C THR A 117 -6.50 -12.96 8.49
N PRO A 118 -7.12 -13.14 9.68
CA PRO A 118 -6.80 -12.30 10.84
C PRO A 118 -5.36 -12.46 11.33
N ALA A 119 -4.76 -13.66 11.23
CA ALA A 119 -3.36 -13.86 11.60
C ALA A 119 -2.42 -13.13 10.63
N GLU A 120 -2.71 -13.14 9.33
CA GLU A 120 -1.91 -12.43 8.33
C GLU A 120 -1.96 -10.90 8.51
N LEU A 121 -3.16 -10.33 8.62
CA LEU A 121 -3.33 -8.90 8.87
C LEU A 121 -2.82 -8.50 10.26
N GLY A 122 -3.00 -9.37 11.25
CA GLY A 122 -2.46 -9.23 12.60
C GLY A 122 -0.94 -9.17 12.59
N SER A 123 -0.26 -9.94 11.74
CA SER A 123 1.20 -9.87 11.61
C SER A 123 1.68 -8.50 11.11
N PHE A 124 0.94 -7.85 10.19
CA PHE A 124 1.27 -6.50 9.73
C PHE A 124 1.06 -5.46 10.82
N ALA A 125 0.00 -5.59 11.62
CA ALA A 125 -0.22 -4.72 12.77
C ALA A 125 0.90 -4.90 13.82
N ALA A 126 1.26 -6.14 14.13
CA ALA A 126 2.32 -6.48 15.07
C ALA A 126 3.67 -5.88 14.66
N ILE A 127 4.08 -6.01 13.39
CA ILE A 127 5.31 -5.39 12.88
C ILE A 127 5.29 -3.88 13.09
N ASN A 128 4.18 -3.22 12.76
CA ASN A 128 4.09 -1.77 12.92
C ASN A 128 4.16 -1.34 14.39
N VAL A 129 3.59 -2.10 15.33
CA VAL A 129 3.74 -1.86 16.78
C VAL A 129 5.19 -2.04 17.21
N ILE A 130 5.86 -3.12 16.78
CA ILE A 130 7.27 -3.36 17.10
C ILE A 130 8.14 -2.21 16.57
N VAL A 131 7.96 -1.84 15.30
CA VAL A 131 8.71 -0.75 14.66
C VAL A 131 8.45 0.58 15.37
N LEU A 132 7.20 0.85 15.79
CA LEU A 132 6.88 2.05 16.57
C LEU A 132 7.62 2.07 17.91
N LEU A 133 7.57 0.99 18.69
CA LEU A 133 8.26 0.89 19.98
C LEU A 133 9.79 1.03 19.82
N VAL A 134 10.35 0.32 18.84
CA VAL A 134 11.77 0.43 18.49
C VAL A 134 12.11 1.85 18.06
N SER A 135 11.26 2.52 17.29
CA SER A 135 11.49 3.89 16.86
C SER A 135 11.54 4.85 18.05
N ILE A 136 10.65 4.73 19.03
CA ILE A 136 10.67 5.58 20.24
C ILE A 136 11.99 5.39 21.01
N LEU A 137 12.50 4.16 21.10
CA LEU A 137 13.77 3.86 21.77
C LEU A 137 14.98 4.37 20.98
N LEU A 138 15.03 4.06 19.68
CA LEU A 138 16.17 4.39 18.81
C LEU A 138 16.23 5.86 18.42
N SER A 139 15.12 6.59 18.50
CA SER A 139 15.12 8.01 18.15
C SER A 139 15.71 8.89 19.25
N ARG A 140 15.93 8.33 20.46
CA ARG A 140 16.69 9.03 21.49
C ARG A 140 18.15 9.14 21.07
N ARG A 141 18.57 10.36 20.78
CA ARG A 141 19.92 10.66 20.29
C ARG A 141 21.02 10.17 21.22
N THR A 142 20.83 10.25 22.54
CA THR A 142 21.78 9.73 23.55
C THR A 142 22.01 8.22 23.42
N PHE A 143 20.98 7.47 23.03
CA PHE A 143 21.09 6.04 22.79
C PHE A 143 21.88 5.75 21.50
N VAL A 144 21.60 6.48 20.43
CA VAL A 144 22.30 6.35 19.14
C VAL A 144 23.77 6.76 19.27
N GLU A 145 24.06 7.85 19.96
CA GLU A 145 25.42 8.33 20.20
C GLU A 145 26.24 7.28 20.96
N ARG A 146 25.62 6.63 21.95
CA ARG A 146 26.24 5.54 22.72
C ARG A 146 26.49 4.29 21.85
N ILE A 147 25.55 3.92 20.98
CA ILE A 147 25.71 2.77 20.06
C ILE A 147 26.75 3.05 18.97
N THR A 148 26.80 4.29 18.47
CA THR A 148 27.69 4.68 17.36
C THR A 148 29.02 5.24 17.83
N PHE A 149 29.32 5.14 19.13
CA PHE A 149 30.55 5.63 19.76
C PHE A 149 30.86 7.10 19.41
N GLY A 150 29.82 7.95 19.38
CA GLY A 150 29.93 9.38 19.08
C GLY A 150 30.27 9.75 17.62
N ARG A 151 30.31 8.78 16.71
CA ARG A 151 30.64 9.04 15.29
C ARG A 151 29.46 9.58 14.48
N CYS A 152 28.24 9.19 14.83
CA CYS A 152 27.02 9.52 14.10
C CYS A 152 26.05 10.34 14.97
N GLY A 153 24.98 10.89 14.37
CA GLY A 153 23.96 11.64 15.09
C GLY A 153 24.41 13.03 15.54
N LYS A 154 25.20 13.75 14.73
CA LYS A 154 25.56 15.16 15.02
C LYS A 154 24.47 16.10 14.48
N ALA A 155 24.07 17.08 15.29
CA ALA A 155 23.09 18.09 14.90
C ALA A 155 23.53 18.80 13.61
N GLY A 156 22.61 18.96 12.66
CA GLY A 156 22.88 19.63 11.38
C GLY A 156 23.67 18.80 10.37
N SER A 157 23.94 17.53 10.64
CA SER A 157 24.56 16.62 9.66
C SER A 157 23.68 16.44 8.43
N SER A 158 24.26 16.47 7.22
CA SER A 158 23.55 16.15 5.97
C SER A 158 23.42 14.64 5.73
N MET A 159 23.86 13.80 6.68
CA MET A 159 23.82 12.34 6.54
C MET A 159 22.41 11.78 6.47
N TRP A 160 21.39 12.55 6.88
CA TRP A 160 19.99 12.15 6.80
C TRP A 160 19.56 11.67 5.40
N ILE A 161 20.16 12.19 4.31
CA ILE A 161 19.89 11.74 2.94
C ILE A 161 20.38 10.30 2.75
N LEU A 162 21.65 10.06 3.07
CA LEU A 162 22.29 8.75 2.94
C LEU A 162 21.56 7.70 3.79
N THR A 163 21.23 8.04 5.03
CA THR A 163 20.54 7.12 5.95
C THR A 163 19.09 6.88 5.54
N GLY A 164 18.41 7.87 4.94
CA GLY A 164 17.10 7.68 4.31
C GLY A 164 17.15 6.70 3.13
N PHE A 165 18.12 6.83 2.23
CA PHE A 165 18.34 5.87 1.14
C PHE A 165 18.70 4.47 1.66
N LEU A 166 19.57 4.38 2.66
CA LEU A 166 19.95 3.10 3.26
C LEU A 166 18.75 2.41 3.92
N SER A 167 17.90 3.17 4.63
CA SER A 167 16.64 2.68 5.19
C SER A 167 15.70 2.14 4.12
N PHE A 168 15.57 2.86 2.99
CA PHE A 168 14.79 2.39 1.83
C PHE A 168 15.36 1.08 1.26
N ILE A 169 16.68 1.00 1.04
CA ILE A 169 17.34 -0.21 0.52
C ILE A 169 17.11 -1.39 1.47
N LEU A 170 17.22 -1.20 2.78
CA LEU A 170 16.97 -2.24 3.77
C LEU A 170 15.52 -2.72 3.75
N SER A 171 14.55 -1.81 3.60
CA SER A 171 13.13 -2.15 3.47
C SER A 171 12.86 -3.00 2.22
N VAL A 172 13.43 -2.62 1.06
CA VAL A 172 13.33 -3.42 -0.18
C VAL A 172 14.05 -4.76 -0.04
N ALA A 173 15.23 -4.78 0.57
CA ALA A 173 16.00 -6.00 0.84
C ALA A 173 15.22 -6.97 1.73
N ALA A 174 14.48 -6.48 2.74
CA ALA A 174 13.63 -7.31 3.58
C ALA A 174 12.52 -8.02 2.77
N ASN A 175 11.88 -7.29 1.84
CA ASN A 175 10.90 -7.87 0.93
C ASN A 175 11.55 -8.90 -0.01
N PHE A 176 12.76 -8.62 -0.50
CA PHE A 176 13.52 -9.53 -1.37
C PHE A 176 13.92 -10.82 -0.65
N VAL A 177 14.49 -10.72 0.55
CA VAL A 177 14.86 -11.88 1.38
C VAL A 177 13.63 -12.75 1.67
N ASN A 178 12.50 -12.15 2.06
CA ASN A 178 11.28 -12.90 2.27
C ASN A 178 10.77 -13.59 1.00
N ALA A 179 10.97 -12.97 -0.17
CA ALA A 179 10.48 -13.53 -1.43
C ALA A 179 11.36 -14.70 -1.86
N LEU A 180 12.67 -14.61 -1.61
CA LEU A 180 13.60 -15.72 -1.76
C LEU A 180 13.28 -16.88 -0.81
N LEU A 181 13.08 -16.59 0.49
CA LEU A 181 12.71 -17.62 1.47
C LEU A 181 11.42 -18.35 1.08
N LEU A 182 10.44 -17.61 0.58
CA LEU A 182 9.20 -18.18 0.07
C LEU A 182 9.44 -19.04 -1.17
N ASN A 183 10.13 -18.52 -2.18
CA ASN A 183 10.39 -19.24 -3.43
C ASN A 183 11.24 -20.51 -3.23
N HIS A 184 12.18 -20.51 -2.28
CA HIS A 184 12.98 -21.67 -1.90
C HIS A 184 12.24 -22.70 -1.03
N THR A 185 11.03 -22.39 -0.54
CA THR A 185 10.22 -23.37 0.18
C THR A 185 9.64 -24.39 -0.83
N PRO A 186 9.76 -25.72 -0.58
CA PRO A 186 9.21 -26.74 -1.48
C PRO A 186 7.74 -26.47 -1.84
N GLY A 187 7.45 -26.43 -3.14
CA GLY A 187 6.11 -26.16 -3.68
C GLY A 187 5.78 -24.69 -4.01
N TYR A 188 6.70 -23.75 -3.75
CA TYR A 188 6.52 -22.31 -4.05
C TYR A 188 7.49 -21.79 -5.13
N GLY A 189 8.17 -22.68 -5.86
CA GLY A 189 9.16 -22.31 -6.88
C GLY A 189 8.59 -21.50 -8.04
N HIS A 190 7.29 -21.61 -8.31
CA HIS A 190 6.58 -20.86 -9.36
C HIS A 190 6.31 -19.39 -8.99
N VAL A 191 6.43 -18.99 -7.72
CA VAL A 191 6.05 -17.65 -7.26
C VAL A 191 7.08 -16.62 -7.74
N PRO A 192 6.69 -15.63 -8.57
CA PRO A 192 7.64 -14.68 -9.13
C PRO A 192 8.17 -13.70 -8.07
N ILE A 193 9.47 -13.82 -7.75
CA ILE A 193 10.15 -13.04 -6.71
C ILE A 193 9.93 -11.53 -6.89
N GLY A 194 10.21 -10.99 -8.09
CA GLY A 194 10.12 -9.54 -8.33
C GLY A 194 8.70 -8.99 -8.13
N SER A 195 7.70 -9.74 -8.57
CA SER A 195 6.28 -9.41 -8.36
C SER A 195 5.91 -9.37 -6.88
N LEU A 196 6.40 -10.34 -6.11
CA LEU A 196 6.13 -10.44 -4.68
C LEU A 196 6.82 -9.30 -3.89
N VAL A 197 8.05 -8.94 -4.27
CA VAL A 197 8.78 -7.79 -3.70
C VAL A 197 8.01 -6.49 -3.91
N LEU A 198 7.50 -6.26 -5.12
CA LEU A 198 6.72 -5.07 -5.44
C LEU A 198 5.37 -5.08 -4.73
N LEU A 199 4.69 -6.23 -4.65
CA LEU A 199 3.44 -6.36 -3.90
C LEU A 199 3.68 -6.02 -2.41
N TRP A 200 4.67 -6.62 -1.76
CA TRP A 200 4.97 -6.36 -0.34
C TRP A 200 5.51 -4.94 -0.07
N SER A 201 5.91 -4.22 -1.10
CA SER A 201 6.25 -2.81 -1.01
C SER A 201 5.03 -1.91 -0.81
N THR A 202 3.81 -2.43 -1.02
CA THR A 202 2.53 -1.72 -0.80
C THR A 202 2.00 -1.86 0.62
N ARG A 203 2.67 -2.63 1.49
CA ARG A 203 2.20 -2.92 2.86
C ARG A 203 2.07 -1.64 3.69
N PRO A 204 1.06 -1.55 4.57
CA PRO A 204 0.90 -0.42 5.46
C PRO A 204 2.07 -0.32 6.42
N ARG A 205 2.75 0.83 6.45
CA ARG A 205 3.90 1.10 7.32
C ARG A 205 3.67 2.37 8.13
N MET A 206 4.05 2.34 9.41
CA MET A 206 3.92 3.46 10.35
C MET A 206 5.20 4.29 10.53
N ALA A 207 6.19 4.15 9.64
CA ALA A 207 7.45 4.89 9.73
C ALA A 207 7.24 6.43 9.72
N TRP A 208 6.16 6.90 9.11
CA TRP A 208 5.79 8.32 9.08
C TRP A 208 5.42 8.90 10.46
N ILE A 209 5.16 8.08 11.49
CA ILE A 209 4.93 8.59 12.86
C ILE A 209 6.15 9.35 13.39
N MET A 210 7.36 9.03 12.91
CA MET A 210 8.57 9.79 13.22
C MET A 210 8.46 11.27 12.87
N ILE A 211 7.67 11.61 11.86
CA ILE A 211 7.41 12.99 11.43
C ILE A 211 6.61 13.74 12.50
N LEU A 212 5.69 13.06 13.20
CA LEU A 212 4.90 13.66 14.28
C LEU A 212 5.74 13.91 15.54
N LEU A 213 6.75 13.06 15.80
CA LEU A 213 7.61 13.18 16.97
C LEU A 213 8.52 14.42 16.92
N VAL A 214 8.74 15.03 15.74
CA VAL A 214 9.48 16.28 15.60
C VAL A 214 8.91 17.40 16.48
N ASN A 215 7.59 17.40 16.72
CA ASN A 215 6.93 18.43 17.54
C ASN A 215 7.14 18.26 19.04
N VAL A 216 7.43 17.04 19.50
CA VAL A 216 7.54 16.76 20.94
C VAL A 216 8.86 17.30 21.51
N GLN A 217 9.87 17.52 20.67
CA GLN A 217 11.20 17.95 21.10
C GLN A 217 11.83 18.95 20.12
N SER A 218 11.04 19.93 19.67
CA SER A 218 11.47 20.91 18.68
C SER A 218 12.65 21.77 19.15
N GLU A 219 12.79 22.00 20.47
CA GLU A 219 13.81 22.90 21.03
C GLU A 219 15.26 22.49 20.71
N ASP A 220 15.52 21.19 20.60
CA ASP A 220 16.89 20.67 20.42
C ASP A 220 17.18 20.16 18.99
N SER A 221 16.21 20.24 18.07
CA SER A 221 16.29 19.72 16.70
C SER A 221 16.69 18.22 16.60
N GLU A 222 16.57 17.46 17.70
CA GLU A 222 17.11 16.10 17.83
C GLU A 222 16.52 15.11 16.84
N TYR A 223 15.25 15.27 16.48
CA TYR A 223 14.52 14.33 15.62
C TYR A 223 14.47 14.75 14.16
N LEU A 224 14.99 15.93 13.81
CA LEU A 224 14.80 16.49 12.47
C LEU A 224 15.48 15.61 11.40
N GLY A 225 16.71 15.17 11.66
CA GLY A 225 17.45 14.28 10.76
C GLY A 225 16.73 12.95 10.56
N SER A 226 16.36 12.28 11.66
CA SER A 226 15.67 11.00 11.64
C SER A 226 14.30 11.07 10.95
N ALA A 227 13.54 12.14 11.21
CA ALA A 227 12.26 12.37 10.57
C ALA A 227 12.41 12.64 9.07
N ALA A 228 13.42 13.41 8.66
CA ALA A 228 13.73 13.64 7.25
C ALA A 228 14.15 12.35 6.54
N SER A 229 15.02 11.53 7.15
CA SER A 229 15.40 10.21 6.65
C SER A 229 14.20 9.27 6.52
N ALA A 230 13.34 9.23 7.54
CA ALA A 230 12.13 8.42 7.53
C ALA A 230 11.15 8.87 6.44
N ALA A 231 10.95 10.17 6.28
CA ALA A 231 10.10 10.74 5.23
C ALA A 231 10.65 10.42 3.82
N LEU A 232 11.97 10.52 3.61
CA LEU A 232 12.62 10.16 2.35
C LEU A 232 12.45 8.66 2.05
N SER A 233 12.77 7.80 3.02
CA SER A 233 12.64 6.35 2.90
C SER A 233 11.20 5.93 2.58
N GLU A 234 10.23 6.54 3.28
CA GLU A 234 8.81 6.29 3.04
C GLU A 234 8.40 6.73 1.64
N THR A 235 8.79 7.92 1.22
CA THR A 235 8.48 8.44 -0.13
C THR A 235 9.00 7.49 -1.21
N LEU A 236 10.26 7.04 -1.10
CA LEU A 236 10.86 6.12 -2.07
C LEU A 236 10.12 4.78 -2.11
N GLN A 237 9.76 4.21 -0.96
CA GLN A 237 9.00 2.97 -0.96
C GLN A 237 7.60 3.15 -1.56
N GLN A 238 6.92 4.25 -1.24
CA GLN A 238 5.59 4.52 -1.80
C GLN A 238 5.67 4.55 -3.33
N LEU A 239 6.70 5.17 -3.91
CA LEU A 239 6.94 5.16 -5.36
C LEU A 239 7.13 3.74 -5.93
N VAL A 240 7.85 2.86 -5.23
CA VAL A 240 7.99 1.45 -5.65
C VAL A 240 6.64 0.72 -5.57
N GLY A 241 5.90 0.90 -4.48
CA GLY A 241 4.58 0.28 -4.26
C GLY A 241 3.50 0.77 -5.24
N LEU A 242 3.61 2.00 -5.74
CA LEU A 242 2.67 2.56 -6.72
C LEU A 242 2.51 1.68 -7.97
N THR A 243 3.53 0.89 -8.33
CA THR A 243 3.45 -0.02 -9.47
C THR A 243 2.29 -1.02 -9.35
N TYR A 244 2.17 -1.70 -8.20
CA TYR A 244 1.13 -2.70 -7.96
C TYR A 244 -0.23 -2.07 -7.62
N VAL A 245 -0.22 -0.99 -6.85
CA VAL A 245 -1.44 -0.21 -6.55
C VAL A 245 -2.04 0.35 -7.83
N GLY A 246 -1.21 0.97 -8.69
CA GLY A 246 -1.60 1.50 -9.99
C GLY A 246 -2.11 0.43 -10.93
N LYS A 247 -1.43 -0.73 -11.01
CA LYS A 247 -1.90 -1.88 -11.79
C LYS A 247 -3.29 -2.33 -11.35
N THR A 248 -3.54 -2.39 -10.03
CA THR A 248 -4.81 -2.81 -9.45
C THR A 248 -5.93 -1.81 -9.76
N ALA A 249 -5.68 -0.52 -9.58
CA ALA A 249 -6.66 0.51 -9.91
C ALA A 249 -6.97 0.56 -11.42
N ASN A 250 -5.95 0.45 -12.28
CA ASN A 250 -6.14 0.43 -13.73
C ASN A 250 -6.91 -0.82 -14.18
N TYR A 251 -6.61 -1.98 -13.60
CA TYR A 251 -7.35 -3.21 -13.86
C TYR A 251 -8.83 -3.07 -13.51
N ALA A 252 -9.14 -2.54 -12.33
CA ALA A 252 -10.52 -2.29 -11.93
C ALA A 252 -11.23 -1.27 -12.85
N ARG A 253 -10.51 -0.23 -13.31
CA ARG A 253 -11.04 0.77 -14.24
C ARG A 253 -11.40 0.15 -15.59
N VAL A 254 -10.47 -0.58 -16.21
CA VAL A 254 -10.65 -1.18 -17.53
C VAL A 254 -11.78 -2.21 -17.53
N ASN A 255 -11.93 -2.98 -16.45
CA ASN A 255 -12.97 -4.00 -16.31
C ASN A 255 -14.30 -3.46 -15.75
N GLY A 256 -14.39 -2.16 -15.43
CA GLY A 256 -15.58 -1.53 -14.86
C GLY A 256 -15.92 -2.00 -13.43
N LEU A 257 -14.95 -2.53 -12.70
CA LEU A 257 -15.14 -3.15 -11.38
C LEU A 257 -15.34 -2.12 -10.24
N PHE A 258 -15.20 -0.82 -10.52
CA PHE A 258 -15.60 0.21 -9.56
C PHE A 258 -17.12 0.37 -9.45
N SER A 259 -17.88 -0.07 -10.46
CA SER A 259 -19.34 -0.02 -10.41
C SER A 259 -19.86 -1.10 -9.48
N THR A 260 -20.58 -0.70 -8.42
CA THR A 260 -21.18 -1.63 -7.44
C THR A 260 -22.06 -2.66 -8.13
N SER A 261 -22.75 -2.31 -9.21
CA SER A 261 -23.59 -3.24 -9.98
C SER A 261 -22.84 -4.40 -10.64
N ARG A 262 -21.56 -4.21 -11.01
CA ARG A 262 -20.76 -5.26 -11.66
C ARG A 262 -20.17 -6.23 -10.65
N LEU A 263 -19.85 -5.77 -9.44
CA LEU A 263 -19.33 -6.62 -8.38
C LEU A 263 -20.43 -7.18 -7.47
N ALA A 264 -21.62 -6.57 -7.38
CA ALA A 264 -22.67 -6.88 -6.39
C ALA A 264 -23.01 -8.37 -6.23
N HIS A 265 -22.64 -9.17 -7.20
CA HIS A 265 -23.05 -10.53 -7.32
C HIS A 265 -21.89 -11.53 -7.54
N ILE A 266 -20.65 -11.08 -7.50
CA ILE A 266 -19.49 -11.98 -7.44
C ILE A 266 -19.27 -12.32 -5.96
N PRO A 267 -18.97 -13.56 -5.57
CA PRO A 267 -18.64 -13.82 -4.18
C PRO A 267 -17.35 -13.09 -3.82
N HIS A 268 -17.19 -12.75 -2.55
CA HIS A 268 -16.10 -11.90 -2.07
C HIS A 268 -16.02 -10.53 -2.77
N ALA A 269 -17.07 -10.09 -3.46
CA ALA A 269 -17.14 -8.77 -4.09
C ALA A 269 -16.87 -7.62 -3.13
N TYR A 270 -17.28 -7.77 -1.87
CA TYR A 270 -16.96 -6.81 -0.83
C TYR A 270 -15.44 -6.64 -0.66
N HIS A 271 -14.69 -7.74 -0.61
CA HIS A 271 -13.23 -7.73 -0.46
C HIS A 271 -12.52 -7.22 -1.71
N ALA A 272 -12.98 -7.61 -2.91
CA ALA A 272 -12.48 -7.04 -4.17
C ALA A 272 -12.72 -5.53 -4.25
N THR A 273 -13.93 -5.07 -3.88
CA THR A 273 -14.26 -3.65 -3.79
C THR A 273 -13.35 -2.92 -2.81
N LEU A 274 -13.07 -3.53 -1.65
CA LEU A 274 -12.16 -2.97 -0.65
C LEU A 274 -10.73 -2.80 -1.21
N MET A 275 -10.23 -3.83 -1.91
CA MET A 275 -8.93 -3.80 -2.57
C MET A 275 -8.85 -2.67 -3.62
N TYR A 276 -9.85 -2.58 -4.49
CA TYR A 276 -9.87 -1.56 -5.55
C TYR A 276 -10.03 -0.15 -4.98
N ARG A 277 -10.94 0.08 -4.02
CA ARG A 277 -11.11 1.39 -3.38
C ARG A 277 -9.86 1.80 -2.59
N GLY A 278 -9.24 0.86 -1.88
CA GLY A 278 -7.97 1.07 -1.21
C GLY A 278 -6.90 1.52 -2.19
N SER A 279 -6.79 0.88 -3.36
CA SER A 279 -5.78 1.27 -4.36
C SER A 279 -6.00 2.69 -4.93
N VAL A 280 -7.24 3.09 -5.20
CA VAL A 280 -7.55 4.48 -5.60
C VAL A 280 -7.23 5.47 -4.50
N LEU A 281 -7.59 5.16 -3.25
CA LEU A 281 -7.30 6.04 -2.10
C LEU A 281 -5.79 6.25 -1.94
N VAL A 282 -4.98 5.20 -2.10
CA VAL A 282 -3.51 5.30 -2.09
C VAL A 282 -3.02 6.22 -3.22
N LEU A 283 -3.47 6.01 -4.47
CA LEU A 283 -3.04 6.83 -5.61
C LEU A 283 -3.35 8.32 -5.42
N VAL A 284 -4.57 8.62 -4.98
CA VAL A 284 -5.02 9.99 -4.69
C VAL A 284 -4.17 10.60 -3.57
N SER A 285 -3.95 9.85 -2.48
CA SER A 285 -3.18 10.31 -1.33
C SER A 285 -1.72 10.59 -1.69
N VAL A 286 -1.07 9.72 -2.48
CA VAL A 286 0.29 9.96 -2.98
C VAL A 286 0.33 11.18 -3.89
N GLY A 287 -0.66 11.38 -4.76
CA GLY A 287 -0.77 12.59 -5.58
C GLY A 287 -0.78 13.87 -4.74
N PHE A 288 -1.62 13.92 -3.69
CA PHE A 288 -1.65 15.05 -2.76
C PHE A 288 -0.34 15.23 -1.98
N ALA A 289 0.29 14.15 -1.53
CA ALA A 289 1.57 14.21 -0.84
C ALA A 289 2.68 14.77 -1.74
N LEU A 290 2.75 14.33 -3.00
CA LEU A 290 3.72 14.83 -3.99
C LEU A 290 3.48 16.31 -4.33
N ILE A 291 2.23 16.73 -4.54
CA ILE A 291 1.90 18.15 -4.77
C ILE A 291 2.34 19.00 -3.57
N SER A 292 2.05 18.52 -2.35
CA SER A 292 2.47 19.19 -1.12
C SER A 292 3.99 19.31 -1.03
N LEU A 293 4.72 18.23 -1.31
CA LEU A 293 6.18 18.24 -1.35
C LEU A 293 6.71 19.25 -2.39
N LEU A 294 6.09 19.35 -3.57
CA LEU A 294 6.49 20.32 -4.60
C LEU A 294 6.25 21.78 -4.15
N VAL A 295 5.12 22.07 -3.49
CA VAL A 295 4.83 23.40 -2.92
C VAL A 295 5.88 23.77 -1.87
N ILE A 296 6.23 22.81 -1.03
CA ILE A 296 7.25 22.95 0.02
C ILE A 296 8.61 23.28 -0.59
N MET A 297 9.04 22.48 -1.56
CA MET A 297 10.31 22.70 -2.24
C MET A 297 10.34 24.05 -2.96
N ARG A 298 9.23 24.53 -3.52
CA ARG A 298 9.16 25.87 -4.14
C ARG A 298 9.31 26.99 -3.11
N LYS A 299 8.66 26.90 -1.94
CA LYS A 299 8.79 27.89 -0.85
C LYS A 299 10.23 27.92 -0.32
N MET A 300 10.81 26.74 -0.07
CA MET A 300 12.19 26.57 0.38
C MET A 300 13.20 27.08 -0.64
N ARG A 301 12.99 26.81 -1.94
CA ARG A 301 13.88 27.29 -3.01
C ARG A 301 14.01 28.81 -3.00
N ASN A 302 12.91 29.54 -2.82
CA ASN A 302 12.94 31.00 -2.78
C ASN A 302 13.74 31.52 -1.57
N GLN A 303 13.64 30.83 -0.42
CA GLN A 303 14.43 31.15 0.76
C GLN A 303 15.91 30.82 0.56
N ILE A 304 16.24 29.65 0.03
CA ILE A 304 17.63 29.24 -0.27
C ILE A 304 18.25 30.21 -1.28
N PHE A 305 17.53 30.61 -2.33
CA PHE A 305 18.02 31.56 -3.32
C PHE A 305 18.28 32.95 -2.72
N SER A 306 17.48 33.35 -1.71
CA SER A 306 17.73 34.57 -0.95
C SER A 306 18.94 34.47 -0.02
N MET A 307 19.19 33.31 0.59
CA MET A 307 20.35 33.10 1.47
C MET A 307 21.67 32.93 0.72
N LEU A 308 21.66 32.31 -0.47
CA LEU A 308 22.85 32.10 -1.29
C LEU A 308 23.38 33.39 -1.94
N GLY A 309 22.90 34.57 -1.56
CA GLY A 309 23.48 35.85 -1.97
C GLY A 309 23.28 36.20 -3.45
N PHE A 310 22.50 35.41 -4.20
CA PHE A 310 22.05 35.77 -5.56
C PHE A 310 20.95 36.84 -5.55
N GLY A 311 20.53 37.27 -4.36
CA GLY A 311 19.69 38.44 -4.18
C GLY A 311 20.42 39.71 -4.60
N LYS A 312 20.10 40.17 -5.82
CA LYS A 312 20.34 41.50 -6.42
C LYS A 312 21.53 42.25 -5.79
N LYS A 313 22.65 42.34 -6.51
CA LYS A 313 23.54 43.51 -6.40
C LYS A 313 22.61 44.73 -6.39
N LYS A 314 22.48 45.41 -5.25
CA LYS A 314 21.95 46.78 -5.26
C LYS A 314 22.88 47.51 -6.22
N ASP A 315 22.33 47.99 -7.33
CA ASP A 315 23.06 48.90 -8.20
C ASP A 315 23.53 50.06 -7.33
N VAL A 316 24.83 50.07 -7.06
CA VAL A 316 25.57 51.18 -6.46
C VAL A 316 25.70 52.25 -7.55
N SER A 317 24.56 52.76 -8.01
CA SER A 317 24.44 53.77 -9.09
C SER A 317 23.65 54.98 -8.60
N GLY A 318 23.53 55.17 -7.28
CA GLY A 318 22.77 56.28 -6.68
C GLY A 318 23.44 56.95 -5.48
N GLN A 319 24.70 56.63 -5.14
CA GLN A 319 25.36 57.14 -3.93
C GLN A 319 26.21 58.40 -4.18
N GLN A 320 25.95 59.17 -5.24
CA GLN A 320 26.67 60.42 -5.51
C GLN A 320 25.84 61.70 -5.29
N ASN A 321 24.55 61.61 -4.93
CA ASN A 321 23.70 62.78 -4.69
C ASN A 321 23.24 62.99 -3.23
N GLU A 322 23.67 62.18 -2.26
CA GLU A 322 23.29 62.33 -0.83
C GLU A 322 24.40 62.91 0.07
N MET A 323 25.43 63.56 -0.51
CA MET A 323 26.48 64.23 0.28
C MET A 323 26.06 65.59 0.85
N LEU A 324 24.85 66.12 0.54
CA LEU A 324 24.45 67.49 0.90
C LEU A 324 23.34 67.62 1.95
N LEU A 325 22.97 66.56 2.68
CA LEU A 325 21.97 66.62 3.76
C LEU A 325 22.44 65.97 5.09
N SER A 326 23.75 65.92 5.29
CA SER A 326 24.42 65.29 6.44
C SER A 326 24.48 66.16 7.71
N ASP A 327 23.42 66.88 8.09
CA ASP A 327 23.51 67.68 9.33
C ASP A 327 22.23 67.82 10.19
N TYR A 328 21.16 67.04 9.95
CA TYR A 328 19.91 67.25 10.71
C TYR A 328 19.21 66.01 11.31
N SER A 329 19.88 64.92 11.68
CA SER A 329 19.20 63.98 12.60
C SER A 329 20.12 63.12 13.45
N SER A 330 20.55 63.68 14.57
CA SER A 330 21.26 63.01 15.66
C SER A 330 20.32 62.50 16.78
N SER A 331 19.05 62.21 16.50
CA SER A 331 18.04 61.89 17.54
C SER A 331 17.12 60.70 17.20
N SER A 332 17.67 59.57 16.72
CA SER A 332 16.89 58.35 16.52
C SER A 332 17.69 57.03 16.56
N ARG A 333 18.81 56.98 17.29
CA ARG A 333 19.48 55.70 17.64
C ARG A 333 18.78 55.02 18.83
N GLN A 334 17.53 54.64 18.64
CA GLN A 334 16.86 53.67 19.51
C GLN A 334 15.93 52.77 18.69
N GLN A 335 16.33 52.44 17.46
CA GLN A 335 15.64 51.45 16.65
C GLN A 335 16.04 50.06 17.14
N SER A 336 15.26 49.62 18.14
CA SER A 336 15.02 48.24 18.58
C SER A 336 15.81 47.18 17.79
N SER A 337 16.89 46.71 18.39
CA SER A 337 17.47 45.41 18.07
C SER A 337 16.43 44.34 18.41
N LEU A 338 15.49 44.11 17.50
CA LEU A 338 14.58 42.97 17.58
C LEU A 338 15.47 41.74 17.77
N PRO A 339 15.35 41.01 18.88
CA PRO A 339 16.31 39.96 19.20
C PRO A 339 16.34 38.97 18.04
N LYS A 340 17.53 38.60 17.55
CA LYS A 340 17.70 37.54 16.54
C LYS A 340 16.93 36.26 16.93
N THR A 341 16.68 36.08 18.21
CA THR A 341 15.80 35.08 18.83
C THR A 341 14.36 35.11 18.29
N LEU A 342 13.74 36.29 18.14
CA LEU A 342 12.35 36.41 17.66
C LEU A 342 12.23 36.04 16.17
N GLN A 343 13.25 36.39 15.37
CA GLN A 343 13.27 36.06 13.94
C GLN A 343 13.53 34.56 13.70
N LYS A 344 14.35 33.91 14.55
CA LYS A 344 14.54 32.46 14.54
C LYS A 344 13.24 31.72 14.91
N MET A 345 12.49 32.25 15.87
CA MET A 345 11.23 31.66 16.35
C MET A 345 10.14 31.66 15.26
N HIS A 346 10.05 32.71 14.44
CA HIS A 346 9.05 32.79 13.37
C HIS A 346 9.35 31.83 12.20
N LEU A 347 10.63 31.56 11.92
CA LEU A 347 11.03 30.61 10.88
C LEU A 347 10.70 29.16 11.29
N GLU A 348 10.90 28.80 12.57
CA GLU A 348 10.55 27.47 13.08
C GLU A 348 9.06 27.17 13.05
N GLN A 349 8.21 28.14 13.40
CA GLN A 349 6.74 27.97 13.41
C GLN A 349 6.21 27.57 12.02
N ASP A 350 6.75 28.16 10.97
CA ASP A 350 6.36 27.93 9.58
C ASP A 350 6.75 26.51 9.09
N HIS A 351 7.87 25.97 9.59
CA HIS A 351 8.33 24.63 9.26
C HIS A 351 7.51 23.55 9.99
N ILE A 352 7.14 23.78 11.25
CA ILE A 352 6.31 22.85 12.04
C ILE A 352 4.93 22.66 11.40
N GLY A 353 4.27 23.75 10.98
CA GLY A 353 2.97 23.67 10.32
C GLY A 353 3.00 22.88 9.01
N LEU A 354 4.16 22.85 8.35
CA LEU A 354 4.37 22.13 7.11
C LEU A 354 4.54 20.61 7.32
N VAL A 355 5.33 20.25 8.32
CA VAL A 355 5.54 18.86 8.77
C VAL A 355 4.19 18.24 9.18
N TYR A 356 3.35 18.99 9.89
CA TYR A 356 2.01 18.55 10.28
C TYR A 356 1.10 18.28 9.08
N ARG A 357 1.12 19.15 8.06
CA ARG A 357 0.37 18.93 6.81
C ARG A 357 0.81 17.65 6.10
N MET A 358 2.12 17.38 6.04
CA MET A 358 2.62 16.12 5.46
C MET A 358 2.07 14.91 6.23
N ALA A 359 2.11 14.94 7.56
CA ALA A 359 1.60 13.85 8.38
C ALA A 359 0.09 13.62 8.19
N ILE A 360 -0.71 14.69 8.04
CA ILE A 360 -2.14 14.57 7.72
C ILE A 360 -2.37 13.80 6.43
N TYR A 361 -1.56 14.03 5.38
CA TYR A 361 -1.70 13.30 4.11
C TYR A 361 -1.25 11.84 4.18
N MET A 362 -0.43 11.48 5.17
CA MET A 362 -0.02 10.08 5.40
C MET A 362 -1.13 9.22 6.01
N VAL A 363 -2.10 9.83 6.71
CA VAL A 363 -3.24 9.11 7.30
C VAL A 363 -4.13 8.42 6.24
N PRO A 364 -4.69 9.12 5.22
CA PRO A 364 -5.49 8.48 4.19
C PRO A 364 -4.67 7.50 3.34
N LEU A 365 -3.37 7.75 3.17
CA LEU A 365 -2.46 6.81 2.52
C LEU A 365 -2.37 5.49 3.30
N PHE A 366 -2.14 5.57 4.61
CA PHE A 366 -2.07 4.41 5.50
C PHE A 366 -3.40 3.64 5.54
N ILE A 367 -4.53 4.35 5.64
CA ILE A 367 -5.87 3.73 5.56
C ILE A 367 -6.05 3.02 4.20
N GLY A 368 -5.70 3.68 3.09
CA GLY A 368 -5.79 3.10 1.76
C GLY A 368 -4.97 1.82 1.60
N GLN A 369 -3.77 1.77 2.17
CA GLN A 369 -2.92 0.57 2.18
C GLN A 369 -3.55 -0.56 2.99
N TRP A 370 -4.15 -0.26 4.15
CA TRP A 370 -4.89 -1.25 4.93
C TRP A 370 -6.13 -1.78 4.20
N LEU A 371 -6.92 -0.91 3.56
CA LEU A 371 -8.06 -1.32 2.75
C LEU A 371 -7.60 -2.20 1.58
N PHE A 372 -6.51 -1.82 0.92
CA PHE A 372 -5.90 -2.61 -0.15
C PHE A 372 -5.53 -4.01 0.34
N TRP A 373 -4.76 -4.12 1.43
CA TRP A 373 -4.31 -5.41 1.96
C TRP A 373 -5.41 -6.25 2.60
N ALA A 374 -6.32 -5.64 3.35
CA ALA A 374 -7.48 -6.34 3.90
C ALA A 374 -8.37 -6.87 2.78
N GLY A 375 -8.60 -6.08 1.73
CA GLY A 375 -9.32 -6.52 0.56
C GLY A 375 -8.60 -7.65 -0.16
N PHE A 376 -7.31 -7.49 -0.43
CA PHE A 376 -6.48 -8.48 -1.11
C PHE A 376 -6.44 -9.82 -0.37
N VAL A 377 -6.10 -9.84 0.91
CA VAL A 377 -5.94 -11.08 1.69
C VAL A 377 -7.26 -11.83 1.87
N ASN A 378 -8.36 -11.10 2.18
CA ASN A 378 -9.67 -11.75 2.28
C ASN A 378 -10.17 -12.25 0.92
N LEU A 379 -9.84 -11.54 -0.16
CA LEU A 379 -10.21 -11.96 -1.51
C LEU A 379 -9.40 -13.20 -1.96
N SER A 380 -8.12 -13.27 -1.59
CA SER A 380 -7.25 -14.36 -2.02
C SER A 380 -7.54 -15.67 -1.29
N GLY A 381 -7.93 -15.62 -0.02
CA GLY A 381 -8.12 -16.84 0.78
C GLY A 381 -6.92 -17.78 0.62
N ASP A 382 -7.16 -19.03 0.24
CA ASP A 382 -6.14 -20.05 0.04
C ASP A 382 -5.18 -19.81 -1.15
N LEU A 383 -5.48 -18.85 -2.04
CA LEU A 383 -4.58 -18.44 -3.12
C LEU A 383 -3.39 -17.62 -2.62
N TYR A 384 -3.47 -17.10 -1.39
CA TYR A 384 -2.36 -16.46 -0.69
C TYR A 384 -2.16 -17.14 0.66
N CYS A 385 -1.24 -18.09 0.67
CA CYS A 385 -0.93 -18.98 1.78
C CYS A 385 0.59 -19.07 1.91
N PRO A 386 1.26 -18.08 2.53
CA PRO A 386 2.69 -18.15 2.75
C PRO A 386 3.02 -19.22 3.82
N PRO A 387 4.13 -19.98 3.65
CA PRO A 387 4.42 -21.16 4.48
C PRO A 387 4.75 -20.85 5.95
N SER A 388 5.28 -19.66 6.24
CA SER A 388 5.61 -19.26 7.62
C SER A 388 5.58 -17.74 7.78
N ILE A 389 4.40 -17.21 8.13
CA ILE A 389 4.21 -15.77 8.34
C ILE A 389 5.14 -15.20 9.42
N TRP A 390 5.41 -15.98 10.48
CA TRP A 390 6.26 -15.56 11.60
C TRP A 390 7.74 -15.39 11.22
N ARG A 391 8.28 -16.26 10.34
CA ARG A 391 9.65 -16.11 9.84
C ARG A 391 9.78 -14.83 9.02
N MET A 392 8.80 -14.55 8.16
CA MET A 392 8.79 -13.33 7.36
C MET A 392 8.60 -12.08 8.22
N MET A 393 7.78 -12.17 9.28
CA MET A 393 7.63 -11.12 10.29
C MET A 393 8.95 -10.78 10.97
N GLY A 394 9.74 -11.80 11.31
CA GLY A 394 11.08 -11.63 11.88
C GLY A 394 12.03 -10.87 10.95
N VAL A 395 12.08 -11.26 9.67
CA VAL A 395 12.90 -10.57 8.65
C VAL A 395 12.47 -9.12 8.49
N TRP A 396 11.18 -8.86 8.34
CA TRP A 396 10.68 -7.48 8.20
C TRP A 396 10.98 -6.63 9.43
N SER A 397 10.78 -7.17 10.63
CA SER A 397 11.05 -6.45 11.88
C SER A 397 12.53 -6.15 12.06
N GLY A 398 13.41 -7.13 11.77
CA GLY A 398 14.86 -6.98 11.87
C GLY A 398 15.39 -5.90 10.93
N PHE A 399 15.04 -5.97 9.64
CA PHE A 399 15.50 -4.98 8.65
C PHE A 399 14.89 -3.59 8.90
N SER A 400 13.64 -3.50 9.33
CA SER A 400 13.01 -2.21 9.66
C SER A 400 13.68 -1.57 10.88
N SER A 401 14.00 -2.35 11.90
CA SER A 401 14.71 -1.89 13.10
C SER A 401 16.12 -1.39 12.76
N LEU A 402 16.82 -2.12 11.87
CA LEU A 402 18.13 -1.72 11.38
C LEU A 402 18.04 -0.43 10.55
N GLY A 403 17.02 -0.29 9.69
CA GLY A 403 16.75 0.93 8.94
C GLY A 403 16.47 2.14 9.83
N LEU A 404 15.75 1.94 10.94
CA LEU A 404 15.53 2.98 11.97
C LEU A 404 16.83 3.38 12.67
N LEU A 405 17.67 2.41 13.03
CA LEU A 405 18.98 2.68 13.65
C LEU A 405 19.85 3.55 12.74
N PHE A 406 19.91 3.23 11.45
CA PHE A 406 20.63 4.06 10.48
C PHE A 406 19.97 5.42 10.29
N GLY A 407 18.64 5.49 10.19
CA GLY A 407 17.90 6.75 10.11
C GLY A 407 18.18 7.67 11.30
N ALA A 408 18.26 7.11 12.51
CA ALA A 408 18.56 7.87 13.72
C ALA A 408 20.03 8.31 13.82
N ALA A 409 20.94 7.64 13.10
CA ALA A 409 22.36 7.97 13.04
C ALA A 409 22.68 9.10 12.04
N GLY A 410 21.77 9.44 11.12
CA GLY A 410 21.97 10.48 10.10
C GLY A 410 21.68 11.87 10.62
#